data_AF-A7Z9P6-F1
#
_entry.id   AF-A7Z9P6-F1
#
_cell.length_a   1.000
_cell.length_b   1.000
_cell.length_c   1.000
_cell.angle_alpha   90.00
_cell.angle_beta   90.00
_cell.angle_gamma   90.00
#
_symmetry.space_group_name_H-M   'P 1'
#
loop_
_entity.id
_entity.type
_entity.pdbx_description
1 polymer ?
#
loop_
_entity_poly.entity_id
_entity_poly.type
_entity_poly.pdbx_seq_one_letter_code
_entity_poly.pdbx_strand_id
1 'polypeptide(L)'
;MKKKRAGRIILFFVFLSTLIAVFHSIHASELSPLAQIAEGMERQQVTVDEWTLHAKKNLNLSLSEFDDKVKELKTQYPQYHWESAREDKIVKAVGTYSDKKNHTTFKLQLVTTLKNQNPTSYLLYEQMSPEQPENWNDTYEQFERQAHDIFQNKVFIFTCLKGHLNDNMSIVLQKKAEQLMKEFEASPVEHVVEPHFVSVSAFTYKWTDYIMTSKHKMNVQVALRSAGMGEKHTVTVGTPIVTTEY
;
A
#
# COMPACT_ATOMS: atom_id res chain seq x y z
N MET A 1 58.84 -3.56 -16.89
CA MET A 1 57.80 -2.63 -16.38
C MET A 1 56.37 -2.89 -16.89
N LYS A 2 56.14 -3.27 -18.16
CA LYS A 2 54.78 -3.46 -18.71
C LYS A 2 53.93 -4.55 -18.02
N LYS A 3 54.49 -5.71 -17.67
CA LYS A 3 53.76 -6.82 -17.00
C LYS A 3 53.19 -6.46 -15.62
N LYS A 4 53.92 -5.67 -14.81
CA LYS A 4 53.44 -5.20 -13.49
C LYS A 4 52.30 -4.18 -13.60
N ARG A 5 52.27 -3.40 -14.67
CA ARG A 5 51.20 -2.43 -14.95
C ARG A 5 49.92 -3.12 -15.43
N ALA A 6 50.05 -4.14 -16.27
CA ALA A 6 48.92 -4.98 -16.70
C ALA A 6 48.27 -5.74 -15.52
N GLY A 7 49.07 -6.33 -14.62
CA GLY A 7 48.55 -7.01 -13.43
C GLY A 7 47.77 -6.09 -12.48
N ARG A 8 48.22 -4.82 -12.31
CA ARG A 8 47.51 -3.81 -11.52
C ARG A 8 46.17 -3.39 -12.14
N ILE A 9 46.09 -3.32 -13.46
CA ILE A 9 44.84 -2.99 -14.18
C ILE A 9 43.83 -4.13 -14.03
N ILE A 10 44.27 -5.38 -14.19
CA ILE A 10 43.39 -6.55 -14.01
C ILE A 10 42.86 -6.62 -12.58
N LEU A 11 43.71 -6.39 -11.56
CA LEU A 11 43.28 -6.36 -10.16
C LEU A 11 42.25 -5.26 -9.88
N PHE A 12 42.39 -4.10 -10.51
CA PHE A 12 41.43 -3.00 -10.37
C PHE A 12 40.07 -3.36 -10.98
N PHE A 13 40.03 -4.00 -12.16
CA PHE A 13 38.76 -4.42 -12.77
C PHE A 13 38.07 -5.55 -11.98
N VAL A 14 38.83 -6.49 -11.41
CA VAL A 14 38.28 -7.53 -10.51
C VAL A 14 37.75 -6.92 -9.21
N PHE A 15 38.44 -5.93 -8.65
CA PHE A 15 37.96 -5.21 -7.48
C PHE A 15 36.70 -4.38 -7.79
N LEU A 16 36.63 -3.75 -8.96
CA LEU A 16 35.46 -3.00 -9.39
C LEU A 16 34.26 -3.91 -9.67
N SER A 17 34.46 -5.07 -10.31
CA SER A 17 33.38 -6.02 -10.56
C SER A 17 32.87 -6.66 -9.27
N THR A 18 33.74 -6.95 -8.31
CA THR A 18 33.33 -7.43 -6.98
C THR A 18 32.62 -6.36 -6.17
N LEU A 19 33.04 -5.09 -6.24
CA LEU A 19 32.30 -3.97 -5.66
C LEU A 19 30.89 -3.84 -6.27
N ILE A 20 30.76 -3.90 -7.59
CA ILE A 20 29.47 -3.84 -8.28
C ILE A 20 28.59 -5.04 -7.90
N ALA A 21 29.17 -6.25 -7.85
CA ALA A 21 28.44 -7.45 -7.45
C ALA A 21 27.98 -7.38 -5.98
N VAL A 22 28.83 -6.89 -5.07
CA VAL A 22 28.45 -6.67 -3.66
C VAL A 22 27.39 -5.58 -3.55
N PHE A 23 27.47 -4.49 -4.33
CA PHE A 23 26.45 -3.45 -4.35
C PHE A 23 25.10 -3.98 -4.88
N HIS A 24 25.12 -4.82 -5.92
CA HIS A 24 23.94 -5.52 -6.44
C HIS A 24 23.38 -6.52 -5.43
N SER A 25 24.23 -7.28 -4.72
CA SER A 25 23.79 -8.23 -3.69
C SER A 25 23.27 -7.54 -2.42
N ILE A 26 23.77 -6.35 -2.08
CA ILE A 26 23.22 -5.51 -1.01
C ILE A 26 21.89 -4.87 -1.45
N HIS A 27 21.70 -4.67 -2.75
CA HIS A 27 20.40 -4.35 -3.38
C HIS A 27 19.61 -5.62 -3.74
N ALA A 28 19.81 -6.73 -3.01
CA ALA A 28 18.75 -7.73 -2.93
C ALA A 28 17.54 -6.99 -2.34
N SER A 29 16.61 -6.60 -3.22
CA SER A 29 15.46 -5.75 -2.90
C SER A 29 14.78 -6.31 -1.65
N GLU A 30 14.87 -5.58 -0.53
CA GLU A 30 14.08 -5.95 0.63
C GLU A 30 12.62 -5.94 0.20
N LEU A 31 11.90 -7.03 0.49
CA LEU A 31 10.51 -7.18 0.11
C LEU A 31 9.72 -5.93 0.51
N SER A 32 8.99 -5.35 -0.44
CA SER A 32 8.03 -4.27 -0.18
C SER A 32 7.01 -4.68 0.88
N PRO A 33 6.37 -3.72 1.59
CA PRO A 33 5.31 -4.05 2.53
C PRO A 33 4.18 -4.87 1.89
N LEU A 34 3.84 -4.62 0.62
CA LEU A 34 2.86 -5.43 -0.13
C LEU A 34 3.29 -6.90 -0.23
N ALA A 35 4.55 -7.15 -0.63
CA ALA A 35 5.08 -8.50 -0.73
C ALA A 35 5.19 -9.19 0.63
N GLN A 36 5.70 -8.49 1.65
CA GLN A 36 5.82 -9.04 3.01
C GLN A 36 4.45 -9.46 3.58
N ILE A 37 3.41 -8.64 3.37
CA ILE A 37 2.06 -8.96 3.83
C ILE A 37 1.48 -10.15 3.05
N ALA A 38 1.56 -10.14 1.70
CA ALA A 38 1.05 -11.22 0.87
C ALA A 38 1.67 -12.58 1.24
N GLU A 39 3.00 -12.65 1.32
CA GLU A 39 3.69 -13.89 1.68
C GLU A 39 3.39 -14.33 3.12
N GLY A 40 3.26 -13.40 4.07
CA GLY A 40 2.89 -13.71 5.44
C GLY A 40 1.46 -14.26 5.56
N MET A 41 0.52 -13.71 4.78
CA MET A 41 -0.84 -14.23 4.68
C MET A 41 -0.84 -15.67 4.13
N GLU A 42 -0.11 -15.92 3.04
CA GLU A 42 -0.01 -17.24 2.42
C GLU A 42 0.59 -18.29 3.36
N ARG A 43 1.68 -17.95 4.08
CA ARG A 43 2.29 -18.84 5.11
C ARG A 43 1.31 -19.19 6.23
N GLN A 44 0.31 -18.34 6.48
CA GLN A 44 -0.74 -18.57 7.47
C GLN A 44 -2.03 -19.17 6.89
N GLN A 45 -1.97 -19.70 5.67
CA GLN A 45 -3.07 -20.35 4.93
C GLN A 45 -4.24 -19.40 4.64
N VAL A 46 -3.92 -18.13 4.42
CA VAL A 46 -4.86 -17.12 3.93
C VAL A 46 -4.66 -16.97 2.43
N THR A 47 -5.69 -17.26 1.65
CA THR A 47 -5.69 -16.94 0.21
C THR A 47 -6.03 -15.47 0.04
N VAL A 48 -5.19 -14.72 -0.67
CA VAL A 48 -5.42 -13.30 -0.99
C VAL A 48 -6.48 -13.20 -2.08
N ASP A 49 -7.55 -12.46 -1.79
CA ASP A 49 -8.68 -12.21 -2.71
C ASP A 49 -8.58 -10.86 -3.40
N GLU A 50 -8.00 -9.86 -2.74
CA GLU A 50 -7.83 -8.53 -3.30
C GLU A 50 -6.67 -7.80 -2.62
N TRP A 51 -6.07 -6.87 -3.35
CA TRP A 51 -5.10 -5.92 -2.80
C TRP A 51 -5.39 -4.51 -3.30
N THR A 52 -5.04 -3.55 -2.46
CA THR A 52 -5.18 -2.11 -2.70
C THR A 52 -3.92 -1.39 -2.22
N LEU A 53 -3.42 -0.49 -3.06
CA LEU A 53 -2.44 0.52 -2.71
C LEU A 53 -3.08 1.88 -2.88
N HIS A 54 -2.92 2.78 -1.92
CA HIS A 54 -3.32 4.16 -2.11
C HIS A 54 -2.41 5.15 -1.39
N ALA A 55 -2.36 6.35 -1.91
CA ALA A 55 -1.66 7.47 -1.29
C ALA A 55 -2.54 8.71 -1.36
N LYS A 56 -2.48 9.53 -0.30
CA LYS A 56 -3.29 10.73 -0.16
C LYS A 56 -2.42 11.93 0.21
N LYS A 57 -2.64 13.05 -0.48
CA LYS A 57 -2.01 14.33 -0.18
C LYS A 57 -3.07 15.37 0.11
N ASN A 58 -3.01 15.96 1.31
CA ASN A 58 -3.84 17.11 1.64
C ASN A 58 -3.33 18.34 0.88
N LEU A 59 -4.27 19.16 0.42
CA LEU A 59 -4.05 20.37 -0.36
C LEU A 59 -4.94 21.49 0.21
N ASN A 60 -4.61 22.73 -0.10
CA ASN A 60 -5.43 23.89 0.20
C ASN A 60 -5.74 24.57 -1.12
N LEU A 61 -6.88 24.23 -1.73
CA LEU A 61 -7.27 24.77 -3.03
C LEU A 61 -8.54 25.61 -2.87
N SER A 62 -8.51 26.83 -3.38
CA SER A 62 -9.72 27.56 -3.74
C SER A 62 -10.50 26.84 -4.85
N LEU A 63 -11.72 27.27 -5.12
CA LEU A 63 -12.52 26.66 -6.18
C LEU A 63 -11.92 26.85 -7.57
N SER A 64 -11.30 28.00 -7.85
CA SER A 64 -10.61 28.23 -9.13
C SER A 64 -9.40 27.30 -9.27
N GLU A 65 -8.58 27.18 -8.22
CA GLU A 65 -7.41 26.30 -8.23
C GLU A 65 -7.81 24.82 -8.33
N PHE A 66 -8.96 24.45 -7.76
CA PHE A 66 -9.53 23.12 -7.96
C PHE A 66 -9.83 22.87 -9.44
N ASP A 67 -10.55 23.77 -10.10
CA ASP A 67 -10.91 23.61 -11.52
C ASP A 67 -9.67 23.55 -12.42
N ASP A 68 -8.66 24.36 -12.13
CA ASP A 68 -7.38 24.35 -12.88
C ASP A 68 -6.59 23.06 -12.63
N LYS A 69 -6.57 22.56 -11.39
CA LYS A 69 -5.94 21.27 -11.09
C LYS A 69 -6.67 20.11 -11.75
N VAL A 70 -8.01 20.13 -11.84
CA VAL A 70 -8.77 19.12 -12.58
C VAL A 70 -8.41 19.14 -14.07
N LYS A 71 -8.29 20.32 -14.69
CA LYS A 71 -7.86 20.43 -16.09
C LYS A 71 -6.45 19.86 -16.28
N GLU A 72 -5.52 20.22 -15.41
CA GLU A 72 -4.13 19.69 -15.44
C GLU A 72 -4.13 18.16 -15.39
N LEU A 73 -4.86 17.57 -14.44
CA LEU A 73 -4.94 16.12 -14.27
C LEU A 73 -5.58 15.44 -15.49
N LYS A 74 -6.63 16.01 -16.07
CA LYS A 74 -7.25 15.49 -17.30
C LYS A 74 -6.29 15.51 -18.49
N THR A 75 -5.44 16.53 -18.59
CA THR A 75 -4.44 16.65 -19.65
C THR A 75 -3.27 15.69 -19.45
N GLN A 76 -2.78 15.55 -18.22
CA GLN A 76 -1.65 14.66 -17.88
C GLN A 76 -2.04 13.17 -17.94
N TYR A 77 -3.29 12.85 -17.60
CA TYR A 77 -3.78 11.49 -17.50
C TYR A 77 -5.00 11.25 -18.42
N PRO A 78 -4.82 11.32 -19.76
CA PRO A 78 -5.90 11.23 -20.73
C PRO A 78 -6.52 9.82 -20.81
N GLN A 79 -5.88 8.80 -20.24
CA GLN A 79 -6.39 7.43 -20.18
C GLN A 79 -7.53 7.23 -19.17
N TYR A 80 -7.71 8.16 -18.22
CA TYR A 80 -8.76 8.06 -17.21
C TYR A 80 -10.10 8.57 -17.77
N HIS A 81 -11.17 7.84 -17.46
CA HIS A 81 -12.53 8.34 -17.62
C HIS A 81 -12.88 9.23 -16.43
N TRP A 82 -13.25 10.47 -16.70
CA TRP A 82 -13.45 11.48 -15.66
C TRP A 82 -14.91 11.82 -15.43
N GLU A 83 -15.31 11.72 -14.18
CA GLU A 83 -16.59 12.20 -13.68
C GLU A 83 -16.38 13.35 -12.70
N SER A 84 -17.33 14.27 -12.63
CA SER A 84 -17.28 15.39 -11.68
C SER A 84 -18.65 15.58 -11.07
N ALA A 85 -18.68 15.75 -9.75
CA ALA A 85 -19.91 15.89 -8.99
C ALA A 85 -19.77 17.04 -8.00
N ARG A 86 -20.85 17.80 -7.89
CA ARG A 86 -20.99 18.92 -6.97
C ARG A 86 -22.18 18.66 -6.08
N GLU A 87 -21.92 18.54 -4.80
CA GLU A 87 -22.92 18.35 -3.75
C GLU A 87 -22.90 19.60 -2.84
N ASP A 88 -23.88 19.75 -1.94
CA ASP A 88 -24.11 20.98 -1.15
C ASP A 88 -22.88 21.53 -0.42
N LYS A 89 -21.92 20.67 -0.05
CA LYS A 89 -20.73 21.03 0.73
C LYS A 89 -19.41 20.59 0.13
N ILE A 90 -19.43 19.83 -0.96
CA ILE A 90 -18.22 19.23 -1.55
C ILE A 90 -18.25 19.28 -3.07
N VAL A 91 -17.09 19.41 -3.69
CA VAL A 91 -16.88 19.16 -5.11
C VAL A 91 -15.85 18.05 -5.24
N LYS A 92 -16.12 17.10 -6.11
CA LYS A 92 -15.23 15.97 -6.40
C LYS A 92 -15.06 15.80 -7.90
N ALA A 93 -13.83 15.51 -8.31
CA ALA A 93 -13.49 15.03 -9.64
C ALA A 93 -12.81 13.66 -9.48
N VAL A 94 -13.31 12.65 -10.19
CA VAL A 94 -12.86 11.27 -10.09
C VAL A 94 -12.52 10.76 -11.48
N GLY A 95 -11.25 10.45 -11.70
CA GLY A 95 -10.77 9.72 -12.86
C GLY A 95 -10.67 8.24 -12.53
N THR A 96 -11.21 7.36 -13.38
CA THR A 96 -11.03 5.91 -13.27
C THR A 96 -10.42 5.34 -14.56
N TYR A 97 -9.43 4.47 -14.41
CA TYR A 97 -8.79 3.74 -15.51
C TYR A 97 -8.69 2.26 -15.14
N SER A 98 -9.06 1.35 -16.04
CA SER A 98 -8.94 -0.10 -15.82
C SER A 98 -8.02 -0.70 -16.86
N ASP A 99 -6.91 -1.29 -16.39
CA ASP A 99 -6.04 -2.13 -17.18
C ASP A 99 -6.62 -3.55 -17.23
N LYS A 100 -7.31 -3.85 -18.33
CA LYS A 100 -7.96 -5.14 -18.56
C LYS A 100 -6.97 -6.31 -18.66
N LYS A 101 -5.71 -6.06 -19.04
CA LYS A 101 -4.71 -7.12 -19.18
C LYS A 101 -4.30 -7.66 -17.81
N ASN A 102 -4.11 -6.75 -16.86
CA ASN A 102 -3.61 -7.05 -15.52
C ASN A 102 -4.72 -7.04 -14.45
N HIS A 103 -6.00 -7.02 -14.87
CA HIS A 103 -7.19 -6.90 -14.02
C HIS A 103 -7.11 -5.82 -12.94
N THR A 104 -6.36 -4.75 -13.22
CA THR A 104 -6.03 -3.71 -12.24
C THR A 104 -6.83 -2.44 -12.54
N THR A 105 -7.42 -1.86 -11.50
CA THR A 105 -8.13 -0.57 -11.58
C THR A 105 -7.36 0.51 -10.86
N PHE A 106 -7.31 1.69 -11.48
CA PHE A 106 -6.68 2.89 -10.97
C PHE A 106 -7.73 3.97 -10.77
N LYS A 107 -7.61 4.70 -9.67
CA LYS A 107 -8.50 5.81 -9.33
C LYS A 107 -7.67 7.02 -8.94
N LEU A 108 -7.99 8.17 -9.53
CA LEU A 108 -7.40 9.46 -9.18
C LEU A 108 -8.53 10.42 -8.80
N GLN A 109 -8.54 10.87 -7.55
CA GLN A 109 -9.67 11.61 -6.99
C GLN A 109 -9.20 12.91 -6.34
N LEU A 110 -9.74 14.04 -6.80
CA LEU A 110 -9.56 15.36 -6.20
C LEU A 110 -10.86 15.79 -5.53
N VAL A 111 -10.80 16.18 -4.26
CA VAL A 111 -11.96 16.67 -3.49
C VAL A 111 -11.63 18.00 -2.84
N THR A 112 -12.61 18.92 -2.80
CA THR A 112 -12.56 20.16 -2.03
C THR A 112 -13.88 20.43 -1.33
N THR A 113 -13.83 21.06 -0.15
CA THR A 113 -15.01 21.52 0.60
C THR A 113 -15.43 22.92 0.19
N LEU A 114 -16.74 23.14 0.01
CA LEU A 114 -17.32 24.40 -0.47
C LEU A 114 -17.52 25.50 0.60
N LYS A 115 -17.53 25.17 1.90
CA LYS A 115 -18.22 26.00 2.92
C LYS A 115 -17.38 26.74 3.95
N ASN A 116 -16.04 26.72 3.88
CA ASN A 116 -15.21 27.33 4.92
C ASN A 116 -14.28 28.41 4.37
N GLN A 117 -13.94 29.41 5.21
CA GLN A 117 -12.86 30.37 4.95
C GLN A 117 -11.51 29.67 4.70
N ASN A 118 -11.38 28.42 5.14
CA ASN A 118 -10.26 27.51 4.87
C ASN A 118 -10.79 26.23 4.20
N PRO A 119 -10.87 26.18 2.85
CA PRO A 119 -11.26 24.96 2.15
C PRO A 119 -10.22 23.86 2.40
N THR A 120 -10.68 22.68 2.80
CA THR A 120 -9.83 21.50 2.92
C THR A 120 -9.95 20.68 1.65
N SER A 121 -8.84 20.47 0.96
CA SER A 121 -8.78 19.68 -0.27
C SER A 121 -7.87 18.47 -0.10
N TYR A 122 -8.08 17.44 -0.90
CA TYR A 122 -7.12 16.34 -1.00
C TYR A 122 -7.11 15.73 -2.39
N LEU A 123 -5.94 15.21 -2.75
CA LEU A 123 -5.74 14.36 -3.91
C LEU A 123 -5.45 12.93 -3.42
N LEU A 124 -6.17 11.97 -3.97
CA LEU A 124 -6.05 10.53 -3.71
C LEU A 124 -5.67 9.83 -5.01
N TYR A 125 -4.68 8.96 -4.93
CA TYR A 125 -4.33 8.03 -6.00
C TYR A 125 -4.39 6.61 -5.43
N GLU A 126 -5.08 5.71 -6.13
CA GLU A 126 -5.35 4.35 -5.69
C GLU A 126 -5.17 3.38 -6.86
N GLN A 127 -4.61 2.21 -6.57
CA GLN A 127 -4.48 1.06 -7.46
C GLN A 127 -5.02 -0.18 -6.73
N MET A 128 -5.86 -0.96 -7.40
CA MET A 128 -6.47 -2.15 -6.81
C MET A 128 -6.61 -3.28 -7.83
N SER A 129 -6.62 -4.52 -7.35
CA SER A 129 -6.96 -5.69 -8.17
C SER A 129 -7.56 -6.81 -7.31
N PRO A 130 -8.55 -7.56 -7.85
CA PRO A 130 -9.04 -8.81 -7.26
C PRO A 130 -8.17 -10.02 -7.62
N GLU A 131 -7.06 -9.82 -8.33
CA GLU A 131 -6.13 -10.88 -8.74
C GLU A 131 -4.73 -10.58 -8.22
N GLN A 132 -4.01 -11.64 -7.82
CA GLN A 132 -2.60 -11.52 -7.47
C GLN A 132 -1.79 -10.99 -8.67
N PRO A 133 -0.89 -10.00 -8.48
CA PRO A 133 -0.04 -9.53 -9.55
C PRO A 133 1.04 -10.58 -9.87
N GLU A 134 1.65 -10.49 -11.05
CA GLU A 134 2.78 -11.34 -11.43
C GLU A 134 3.95 -11.22 -10.43
N ASN A 135 4.17 -10.02 -9.88
CA ASN A 135 5.18 -9.76 -8.86
C ASN A 135 4.73 -8.64 -7.92
N TRP A 136 4.65 -8.95 -6.62
CA TRP A 136 4.26 -8.02 -5.56
C TRP A 136 5.21 -6.83 -5.42
N ASN A 137 6.52 -7.03 -5.52
CA ASN A 137 7.51 -5.95 -5.38
C ASN A 137 7.47 -4.99 -6.56
N ASP A 138 7.47 -5.52 -7.78
CA ASP A 138 7.42 -4.69 -8.99
C ASP A 138 6.15 -3.84 -9.02
N THR A 139 5.02 -4.42 -8.57
CA THR A 139 3.74 -3.72 -8.43
C THR A 139 3.83 -2.55 -7.44
N TYR A 140 4.41 -2.78 -6.26
CA TYR A 140 4.57 -1.75 -5.25
C TYR A 140 5.51 -0.64 -5.71
N GLU A 141 6.67 -0.98 -6.28
CA GLU A 141 7.63 0.00 -6.79
C GLU A 141 7.06 0.81 -7.96
N GLN A 142 6.26 0.18 -8.84
CA GLN A 142 5.57 0.90 -9.90
C GLN A 142 4.57 1.90 -9.33
N PHE A 143 3.78 1.49 -8.32
CA PHE A 143 2.86 2.39 -7.64
C PHE A 143 3.60 3.56 -6.98
N GLU A 144 4.71 3.29 -6.27
CA GLU A 144 5.52 4.33 -5.62
C GLU A 144 6.04 5.37 -6.64
N ARG A 145 6.55 4.92 -7.80
CA ARG A 145 6.97 5.82 -8.88
C ARG A 145 5.81 6.66 -9.41
N GLN A 146 4.67 6.04 -9.72
CA GLN A 146 3.51 6.76 -10.23
C GLN A 146 2.95 7.75 -9.21
N ALA A 147 2.90 7.37 -7.92
CA ALA A 147 2.50 8.25 -6.84
C ALA A 147 3.48 9.44 -6.72
N HIS A 148 4.79 9.20 -6.79
CA HIS A 148 5.78 10.27 -6.78
C HIS A 148 5.54 11.28 -7.91
N ASP A 149 5.27 10.80 -9.13
CA ASP A 149 4.96 11.65 -10.29
C ASP A 149 3.65 12.43 -10.11
N ILE A 150 2.59 11.80 -9.59
CA ILE A 150 1.29 12.45 -9.36
C ILE A 150 1.40 13.54 -8.29
N PHE A 151 2.09 13.24 -7.19
CA PHE A 151 2.15 14.10 -6.02
C PHE A 151 3.34 15.07 -6.02
N GLN A 152 4.29 14.89 -6.95
CA GLN A 152 5.53 15.65 -7.08
C GLN A 152 6.36 15.67 -5.79
N ASN A 153 6.23 14.63 -4.96
CA ASN A 153 6.86 14.48 -3.65
C ASN A 153 6.81 13.01 -3.22
N LYS A 154 7.67 12.60 -2.29
CA LYS A 154 7.47 11.32 -1.60
C LYS A 154 6.17 11.39 -0.81
N VAL A 155 5.33 10.38 -0.96
CA VAL A 155 4.07 10.24 -0.23
C VAL A 155 4.08 8.97 0.58
N PHE A 156 3.26 9.02 1.61
CA PHE A 156 3.00 7.90 2.49
C PHE A 156 2.02 6.93 1.80
N ILE A 157 2.42 5.67 1.64
CA ILE A 157 1.64 4.66 0.92
C ILE A 157 0.92 3.77 1.92
N PHE A 158 -0.38 3.64 1.73
CA PHE A 158 -1.21 2.69 2.44
C PHE A 158 -1.38 1.45 1.57
N THR A 159 -1.13 0.30 2.17
CA THR A 159 -1.28 -1.01 1.54
C THR A 159 -2.32 -1.80 2.32
N CYS A 160 -3.24 -2.45 1.62
CA CYS A 160 -4.21 -3.33 2.24
C CYS A 160 -4.39 -4.58 1.37
N LEU A 161 -4.33 -5.75 1.99
CA LEU A 161 -4.70 -7.02 1.38
C LEU A 161 -5.83 -7.63 2.16
N LYS A 162 -6.80 -8.18 1.44
CA LYS A 162 -7.90 -8.94 2.00
C LYS A 162 -7.89 -10.33 1.41
N GLY A 163 -8.24 -11.29 2.24
CA GLY A 163 -8.26 -12.69 1.89
C GLY A 163 -9.18 -13.48 2.79
N HIS A 164 -9.15 -14.80 2.62
CA HIS A 164 -9.92 -15.72 3.42
C HIS A 164 -9.09 -16.90 3.90
N LEU A 165 -9.45 -17.45 5.06
CA LEU A 165 -8.87 -18.69 5.54
C LEU A 165 -9.33 -19.87 4.68
N ASN A 166 -8.37 -20.74 4.32
CA ASN A 166 -8.63 -21.90 3.47
C ASN A 166 -9.36 -23.05 4.19
N ASP A 167 -9.35 -23.05 5.53
CA ASP A 167 -9.92 -24.13 6.34
C ASP A 167 -11.16 -23.66 7.13
N ASN A 168 -12.13 -24.57 7.26
CA ASN A 168 -13.33 -24.42 8.09
C ASN A 168 -13.08 -24.75 9.57
N MET A 169 -11.83 -25.01 9.97
CA MET A 169 -11.48 -25.23 11.37
C MET A 169 -11.97 -24.06 12.26
N SER A 170 -12.54 -24.40 13.41
CA SER A 170 -12.90 -23.43 14.46
C SER A 170 -11.63 -22.81 15.06
N ILE A 171 -11.03 -21.86 14.34
CA ILE A 171 -9.86 -21.14 14.80
C ILE A 171 -10.32 -19.97 15.67
N VAL A 172 -9.73 -19.85 16.86
CA VAL A 172 -9.89 -18.65 17.68
C VAL A 172 -9.28 -17.47 16.91
N LEU A 173 -10.13 -16.53 16.48
CA LEU A 173 -9.72 -15.38 15.65
C LEU A 173 -8.51 -14.65 16.23
N GLN A 174 -8.49 -14.44 17.55
CA GLN A 174 -7.39 -13.80 18.25
C GLN A 174 -6.06 -14.53 18.06
N LYS A 175 -6.05 -15.86 18.18
CA LYS A 175 -4.84 -16.66 17.98
C LYS A 175 -4.32 -16.54 16.55
N LYS A 176 -5.21 -16.48 15.56
CA LYS A 176 -4.81 -16.28 14.16
C LYS A 176 -4.27 -14.87 13.91
N ALA A 177 -4.87 -13.85 14.51
CA ALA A 177 -4.34 -12.48 14.46
C ALA A 177 -2.91 -12.41 15.03
N GLU A 178 -2.66 -13.06 16.18
CA GLU A 178 -1.33 -13.13 16.80
C GLU A 178 -0.32 -13.91 15.93
N GLN A 179 -0.76 -14.98 15.25
CA GLN A 179 0.08 -15.72 14.32
C GLN A 179 0.48 -14.87 13.11
N LEU A 180 -0.46 -14.13 12.52
CA LEU A 180 -0.17 -13.19 11.43
C LEU A 180 0.78 -12.08 11.89
N MET A 181 0.61 -11.52 13.10
CA MET A 181 1.54 -10.51 13.60
C MET A 181 2.98 -11.01 13.73
N LYS A 182 3.17 -12.29 14.06
CA LYS A 182 4.50 -12.90 14.12
C LYS A 182 5.17 -12.97 12.75
N GLU A 183 4.41 -13.15 11.66
CA GLU A 183 4.95 -13.13 10.29
C GLU A 183 5.57 -11.78 9.91
N PHE A 184 5.09 -10.71 10.53
CA PHE A 184 5.55 -9.34 10.28
C PHE A 184 6.55 -8.84 11.32
N GLU A 185 6.95 -9.70 12.27
CA GLU A 185 7.76 -9.33 13.44
C GLU A 185 7.17 -8.13 14.20
N ALA A 186 5.84 -8.04 14.22
CA ALA A 186 5.11 -6.91 14.75
C ALA A 186 4.69 -7.14 16.20
N SER A 187 4.95 -6.15 17.06
CA SER A 187 4.55 -6.14 18.45
C SER A 187 3.19 -5.47 18.62
N PRO A 188 2.15 -6.16 19.12
CA PRO A 188 0.84 -5.56 19.35
C PRO A 188 0.90 -4.36 20.29
N VAL A 189 0.19 -3.29 19.95
CA VAL A 189 0.06 -2.08 20.78
C VAL A 189 -1.38 -1.85 21.25
N GLU A 190 -2.38 -2.25 20.46
CA GLU A 190 -3.81 -2.12 20.76
C GLU A 190 -4.60 -3.29 20.16
N HIS A 191 -5.72 -3.66 20.76
CA HIS A 191 -6.62 -4.70 20.25
C HIS A 191 -8.09 -4.35 20.47
N VAL A 192 -8.93 -4.80 19.54
CA VAL A 192 -10.38 -4.80 19.64
C VAL A 192 -10.85 -6.24 19.48
N VAL A 193 -11.64 -6.73 20.43
CA VAL A 193 -12.16 -8.11 20.44
C VAL A 193 -13.67 -8.06 20.65
N GLU A 194 -14.39 -8.57 19.66
CA GLU A 194 -15.85 -8.70 19.61
C GLU A 194 -16.21 -10.15 19.25
N PRO A 195 -17.47 -10.60 19.45
CA PRO A 195 -17.84 -12.01 19.27
C PRO A 195 -17.46 -12.63 17.93
N HIS A 196 -17.50 -11.84 16.85
CA HIS A 196 -17.20 -12.30 15.49
C HIS A 196 -16.11 -11.46 14.81
N PHE A 197 -15.37 -10.68 15.57
CA PHE A 197 -14.39 -9.75 15.01
C PHE A 197 -13.21 -9.53 15.96
N VAL A 198 -12.01 -9.56 15.39
CA VAL A 198 -10.78 -9.19 16.10
C VAL A 198 -10.00 -8.22 15.23
N SER A 199 -9.54 -7.12 15.80
CA SER A 199 -8.59 -6.23 15.15
C SER A 199 -7.40 -6.00 16.08
N VAL A 200 -6.19 -6.14 15.55
CA VAL A 200 -4.94 -5.94 16.29
C VAL A 200 -4.13 -4.88 15.56
N SER A 201 -3.80 -3.80 16.26
CA SER A 201 -2.86 -2.78 15.81
C SER A 201 -1.48 -3.08 16.41
N ALA A 202 -0.43 -3.02 15.60
CA ALA A 202 0.91 -3.38 16.03
C ALA A 202 1.98 -2.49 15.37
N PHE A 203 3.21 -2.63 15.86
CA PHE A 203 4.38 -1.93 15.35
C PHE A 203 5.50 -2.93 15.00
N THR A 204 6.09 -2.78 13.82
CA THR A 204 7.28 -3.50 13.37
C THR A 204 8.38 -2.52 12.97
N TYR A 205 9.64 -2.85 13.27
CA TYR A 205 10.80 -2.05 12.84
C TYR A 205 11.17 -2.29 11.38
N LYS A 206 10.55 -3.27 10.71
CA LYS A 206 10.80 -3.59 9.29
C LYS A 206 10.28 -2.52 8.33
N TRP A 207 9.30 -1.72 8.77
CA TRP A 207 8.68 -0.69 7.93
C TRP A 207 8.94 0.70 8.52
N THR A 208 9.35 1.64 7.68
CA THR A 208 9.75 2.99 8.10
C THR A 208 8.58 3.89 8.44
N ASP A 209 7.49 3.70 7.71
CA ASP A 209 6.27 4.50 7.78
C ASP A 209 5.40 4.07 8.97
N TYR A 210 4.89 5.03 9.74
CA TYR A 210 4.03 4.78 10.91
C TYR A 210 3.02 5.91 11.15
N ILE A 211 1.96 5.58 11.89
CA ILE A 211 1.00 6.55 12.44
C ILE A 211 1.01 6.49 13.96
N MET A 212 0.52 7.57 14.59
CA MET A 212 0.34 7.63 16.03
C MET A 212 -1.09 7.20 16.39
N THR A 213 -1.22 6.26 17.31
CA THR A 213 -2.46 6.08 18.09
C THR A 213 -2.53 7.15 19.18
N SER A 214 -3.50 7.04 20.09
CA SER A 214 -3.57 7.91 21.26
C SER A 214 -2.29 7.87 22.13
N LYS A 215 -1.55 6.76 22.11
CA LYS A 215 -0.41 6.52 23.02
C LYS A 215 0.82 5.88 22.37
N HIS A 216 0.67 5.20 21.23
CA HIS A 216 1.73 4.37 20.66
C HIS A 216 1.94 4.65 19.17
N LYS A 217 3.10 4.25 18.64
CA LYS A 217 3.30 4.14 17.19
C LYS A 217 2.69 2.82 16.72
N MET A 218 2.08 2.83 15.54
CA MET A 218 1.67 1.62 14.84
C MET A 218 1.94 1.75 13.34
N ASN A 219 2.21 0.63 12.69
CA ASN A 219 2.41 0.58 11.25
C ASN A 219 1.94 -0.74 10.62
N VAL A 220 1.20 -1.55 11.38
CA VAL A 220 0.46 -2.68 10.82
C VAL A 220 -0.83 -2.85 11.58
N GLN A 221 -1.88 -3.26 10.88
CA GLN A 221 -3.12 -3.68 11.47
C GLN A 221 -3.59 -4.97 10.80
N VAL A 222 -4.03 -5.92 11.62
CA VAL A 222 -4.61 -7.20 11.18
C VAL A 222 -6.02 -7.27 11.74
N ALA A 223 -7.00 -7.39 10.85
CA ALA A 223 -8.41 -7.53 11.17
C ALA A 223 -8.93 -8.89 10.67
N LEU A 224 -9.67 -9.61 11.53
CA LEU A 224 -10.30 -10.88 11.20
C LEU A 224 -11.77 -10.82 11.53
N ARG A 225 -12.60 -11.29 10.60
CA ARG A 225 -14.05 -11.40 10.80
C ARG A 225 -14.49 -12.84 10.58
N SER A 226 -15.23 -13.37 11.55
CA SER A 226 -15.92 -14.64 11.39
C SER A 226 -17.17 -14.41 10.54
N ALA A 227 -17.38 -15.30 9.56
CA ALA A 227 -18.55 -15.29 8.69
C ALA A 227 -19.69 -16.18 9.23
N GLY A 228 -19.56 -16.76 10.42
CA GLY A 228 -20.55 -17.67 11.00
C GLY A 228 -20.35 -19.13 10.58
N MET A 229 -21.37 -19.97 10.76
CA MET A 229 -21.27 -21.42 10.46
C MET A 229 -21.26 -21.67 8.95
N GLY A 230 -20.17 -22.27 8.46
CA GLY A 230 -20.05 -22.75 7.07
C GLY A 230 -19.45 -21.75 6.09
N GLU A 231 -19.20 -20.51 6.51
CA GLU A 231 -18.57 -19.47 5.68
C GLU A 231 -17.12 -19.22 6.09
N LYS A 232 -16.30 -18.84 5.10
CA LYS A 232 -14.87 -18.61 5.29
C LYS A 232 -14.63 -17.33 6.08
N HIS A 233 -13.74 -17.40 7.08
CA HIS A 233 -13.34 -16.21 7.83
C HIS A 233 -12.52 -15.26 6.96
N THR A 234 -12.86 -13.98 6.99
CA THR A 234 -12.14 -12.93 6.27
C THR A 234 -10.95 -12.48 7.10
N VAL A 235 -9.82 -12.27 6.43
CA VAL A 235 -8.61 -11.69 6.99
C VAL A 235 -8.26 -10.45 6.17
N THR A 236 -8.02 -9.34 6.84
CA THR A 236 -7.56 -8.10 6.21
C THR A 236 -6.31 -7.63 6.93
N VAL A 237 -5.26 -7.35 6.18
CA VAL A 237 -3.99 -6.85 6.71
C VAL A 237 -3.63 -5.57 5.99
N GLY A 238 -3.35 -4.51 6.76
CA GLY A 238 -3.02 -3.21 6.22
C GLY A 238 -1.80 -2.57 6.88
N THR A 239 -1.06 -1.78 6.12
CA THR A 239 -0.01 -0.89 6.62
C THR A 239 -0.24 0.54 6.13
N PRO A 240 -0.09 1.56 7.01
CA PRO A 240 0.08 1.43 8.45
C PRO A 240 -1.18 0.95 9.17
N ILE A 241 -2.34 1.00 8.50
CA ILE A 241 -3.67 0.73 9.04
C ILE A 241 -4.56 0.18 7.92
N VAL A 242 -5.59 -0.59 8.27
CA VAL A 242 -6.61 -1.00 7.29
C VAL A 242 -7.49 0.21 6.97
N THR A 243 -7.58 0.56 5.69
CA THR A 243 -8.37 1.71 5.21
C THR A 243 -9.59 1.30 4.39
N THR A 244 -9.68 0.02 4.02
CA THR A 244 -10.82 -0.58 3.33
C THR A 244 -11.59 -1.42 4.34
N GLU A 245 -12.15 -0.77 5.35
CA GLU A 245 -13.30 -1.32 6.07
C GLU A 245 -14.53 -0.49 5.65
N TYR A 246 -15.69 -1.13 5.64
CA TYR A 246 -17.03 -0.64 5.24
C TYR A 246 -17.48 -1.01 3.82
#